data_AF-A0A3M1PND9-F1
#
_entry.id   AF-A0A3M1PND9-F1
#
_cell.length_a   1.000
_cell.length_b   1.000
_cell.length_c   1.000
_cell.angle_alpha   90.00
_cell.angle_beta   90.00
_cell.angle_gamma   90.00
#
_symmetry.space_group_name_H-M   'P 1'
#
loop_
_entity.id
_entity.type
_entity.pdbx_description
1 polymer ?
#
loop_
_entity_poly.entity_id
_entity_poly.type
_entity_poly.pdbx_seq_one_letter_code
_entity_poly.pdbx_strand_id
1 'polypeptide(L)' 'MRGLRLLLPPMAAVLLLLFSDRSNCGVGDLPIGARSLAMGGVAAALVDNPNALFLNPAGLGRVHGAGVSLFYQK' A
#
# COMPACT_ATOMS: atom_id res chain seq x y z
N MET A 1 -18.59 1.82 -44.68
CA MET A 1 -17.70 2.18 -43.54
C MET A 1 -18.42 2.69 -42.29
N ARG A 2 -19.75 2.51 -42.13
CA ARG A 2 -20.51 3.01 -40.96
C ARG A 2 -20.36 2.11 -39.72
N GLY A 3 -20.22 0.79 -39.90
CA GLY A 3 -20.08 -0.17 -38.80
C GLY A 3 -18.79 -0.02 -37.98
N LEU A 4 -17.67 0.38 -38.61
CA LEU A 4 -16.39 0.56 -37.92
C LEU A 4 -16.41 1.75 -36.94
N ARG A 5 -17.19 2.80 -37.24
CA ARG A 5 -17.36 3.96 -36.36
C ARG A 5 -18.27 3.68 -35.16
N LEU A 6 -19.17 2.70 -35.28
CA LEU A 6 -20.07 2.27 -34.21
C LEU A 6 -19.39 1.34 -33.19
N LEU A 7 -18.35 0.61 -33.61
CA LEU A 7 -17.56 -0.28 -32.74
C LEU A 7 -16.43 0.45 -32.00
N LEU A 8 -16.01 1.62 -32.48
CA LEU A 8 -14.94 2.42 -31.87
C LEU A 8 -15.23 2.84 -30.40
N PRO A 9 -16.42 3.39 -30.05
CA PRO A 9 -16.70 3.82 -28.68
C PRO A 9 -16.73 2.68 -27.64
N PRO A 10 -17.40 1.53 -27.86
CA PRO A 10 -17.38 0.46 -26.86
C PRO A 10 -15.99 -0.15 -26.70
N MET A 11 -15.21 -0.24 -27.78
CA MET A 11 -13.85 -0.79 -27.70
C MET A 11 -12.92 0.14 -26.91
N ALA A 12 -13.06 1.46 -27.07
CA ALA A 12 -12.33 2.44 -26.27
C ALA A 12 -12.74 2.41 -24.78
N ALA A 13 -14.03 2.22 -24.48
CA ALA A 13 -14.53 2.08 -23.12
C ALA A 13 -14.00 0.80 -22.43
N VAL A 14 -13.95 -0.32 -23.15
CA VAL A 14 -13.35 -1.57 -22.66
C VAL A 14 -11.85 -1.39 -22.41
N LEU A 15 -11.14 -0.73 -23.33
CA LEU A 15 -9.72 -0.43 -23.16
C LEU A 15 -9.48 0.42 -21.90
N LEU A 16 -10.29 1.45 -21.65
CA LEU A 16 -10.17 2.29 -20.45
C LEU A 16 -10.45 1.52 -19.15
N LEU A 17 -11.39 0.56 -19.18
CA LEU A 17 -11.65 -0.30 -18.03
C LEU A 17 -10.50 -1.28 -17.76
N LEU A 18 -9.80 -1.74 -18.79
CA LEU A 18 -8.63 -2.62 -18.63
C LEU A 18 -7.42 -1.90 -18.02
N PHE A 19 -7.32 -0.57 -18.18
CA PHE A 19 -6.28 0.27 -17.57
C PHE A 19 -6.73 0.93 -16.26
N SER A 20 -7.90 0.58 -15.74
CA SER A 20 -8.35 1.07 -14.44
C SER A 20 -7.67 0.29 -13.32
N ASP A 21 -6.43 0.65 -12.98
CA ASP A 21 -5.78 0.18 -11.76
C ASP A 21 -6.62 0.63 -10.56
N ARG A 22 -7.40 -0.29 -10.00
CA ARG A 22 -8.02 -0.07 -8.70
C ARG A 22 -6.97 -0.30 -7.63
N SER A 23 -6.15 0.71 -7.36
CA SER A 23 -5.31 0.74 -6.17
C SER A 23 -6.21 0.81 -4.94
N ASN A 24 -6.38 -0.32 -4.26
CA ASN A 24 -7.04 -0.35 -2.95
C ASN A 24 -5.98 0.03 -1.90
N CYS A 25 -6.04 1.26 -1.40
CA CYS A 25 -5.14 1.73 -0.36
C CYS A 25 -5.80 1.63 1.02
N GLY A 26 -5.14 0.93 1.94
CA GLY A 26 -5.50 0.87 3.35
C GLY A 26 -4.52 1.65 4.23
N VAL A 27 -4.86 1.82 5.50
CA VAL A 27 -3.98 2.49 6.49
C VAL A 27 -2.61 1.79 6.61
N GLY A 28 -2.54 0.49 6.30
CA GLY A 28 -1.29 -0.27 6.26
C GLY A 28 -0.35 0.07 5.10
N ASP A 29 -0.83 0.75 4.05
CA ASP A 29 0.01 1.20 2.94
C ASP A 29 0.75 2.51 3.26
N LEU A 30 0.37 3.18 4.36
CA LEU A 30 1.09 4.36 4.84
C LEU A 30 2.31 3.96 5.69
N PRO A 31 3.41 4.73 5.63
CA PRO A 31 4.56 4.52 6.49
C PRO A 31 4.18 4.77 7.97
N ILE A 32 3.97 3.67 8.70
CA ILE A 32 3.60 3.70 10.12
C ILE A 32 4.83 3.81 11.03
N GLY A 33 4.83 4.85 11.86
CA GLY A 33 5.92 5.18 12.77
C GLY A 33 7.03 6.02 12.14
N ALA A 34 7.70 6.83 12.96
CA ALA A 34 8.76 7.75 12.51
C ALA A 34 9.92 7.03 11.77
N ARG A 35 10.26 5.80 12.18
CA ARG A 35 11.30 4.99 11.54
C ARG A 35 10.90 4.55 10.14
N SER A 36 9.65 4.13 9.93
CA SER A 36 9.19 3.75 8.59
C SER A 36 9.20 4.95 7.65
N LEU A 37 8.74 6.11 8.14
CA LEU A 37 8.79 7.36 7.38
C LEU A 37 10.22 7.77 7.02
N ALA A 38 11.17 7.71 7.97
CA ALA A 38 12.57 8.03 7.72
C ALA A 38 13.23 7.12 6.67
N MET A 39 12.74 5.88 6.52
CA MET A 39 13.20 4.91 5.53
C MET A 39 12.42 4.98 4.20
N GLY A 40 11.64 6.04 3.98
CA GLY A 40 10.84 6.21 2.76
C GLY A 40 9.70 5.20 2.62
N GLY A 41 9.19 4.67 3.74
CA GLY A 41 8.17 3.62 3.78
C GLY A 41 8.69 2.21 3.53
N VAL A 42 10.00 2.04 3.31
CA VAL A 42 10.62 0.74 3.01
C VAL A 42 11.23 0.14 4.28
N ALA A 43 10.39 -0.13 5.28
CA ALA A 43 10.86 -0.65 6.57
C ALA A 43 10.60 -2.14 6.80
N ALA A 44 9.94 -2.85 5.87
CA ALA A 44 9.45 -4.23 6.07
C ALA A 44 10.50 -5.28 6.50
N ALA A 45 11.79 -5.09 6.16
CA ALA A 45 12.88 -5.99 6.55
C ALA A 45 13.50 -5.65 7.92
N LEU A 46 13.37 -4.40 8.38
CA LEU A 46 14.04 -3.84 9.55
C LEU A 46 13.05 -3.59 10.70
N VAL A 47 12.11 -4.51 10.86
CA VAL A 47 11.01 -4.38 11.80
C VAL A 47 11.26 -5.25 13.05
N ASP A 48 11.80 -4.63 14.09
CA ASP A 48 12.11 -5.20 15.40
C ASP A 48 11.45 -4.39 16.54
N ASN A 49 10.38 -3.66 16.22
CA ASN A 49 9.69 -2.76 17.14
C ASN A 49 8.16 -2.94 17.04
N PRO A 50 7.36 -2.33 17.94
CA PRO A 50 5.91 -2.55 17.99
C PRO A 50 5.15 -2.17 16.71
N ASN A 51 5.72 -1.31 15.86
CA ASN A 51 5.11 -0.94 14.58
C ASN A 51 5.10 -2.12 13.57
N ALA A 52 5.73 -3.25 13.92
CA ALA A 52 5.70 -4.49 13.16
C ALA A 52 4.31 -5.01 12.84
N LEU A 53 3.36 -4.75 13.72
CA LEU A 53 1.96 -5.11 13.53
C LEU A 53 1.39 -4.61 12.20
N PHE A 54 1.89 -3.47 11.71
CA PHE A 54 1.36 -2.83 10.52
C PHE A 54 2.21 -3.04 9.25
N LEU A 55 3.52 -3.27 9.41
CA LEU A 55 4.46 -3.36 8.29
C LEU A 55 4.81 -4.80 7.93
N ASN A 56 5.11 -5.63 8.93
CA ASN A 56 5.50 -7.02 8.77
C ASN A 56 5.35 -7.76 10.12
N PRO A 57 4.23 -8.46 10.36
CA PRO A 57 3.97 -9.10 11.64
C PRO A 57 4.97 -10.23 11.96
N ALA A 58 5.67 -10.79 10.96
CA ALA A 58 6.75 -11.76 11.21
C ALA A 58 7.94 -11.12 11.98
N GLY A 59 8.09 -9.79 11.92
CA GLY A 59 9.07 -9.04 12.70
C GLY A 59 8.78 -9.02 14.21
N LEU A 60 7.54 -9.29 14.64
CA LEU A 60 7.17 -9.31 16.07
C LEU A 60 7.93 -10.37 16.86
N GLY A 61 8.29 -11.49 16.23
CA GLY A 61 9.11 -12.52 16.87
C GLY A 61 10.51 -12.04 17.25
N ARG A 62 10.96 -10.89 16.75
CA ARG A 62 12.25 -10.25 17.07
C ARG A 62 12.11 -9.15 18.13
N VAL A 63 10.88 -8.78 18.51
CA VAL A 63 10.61 -7.79 19.56
C VAL A 63 10.80 -8.47 20.91
N HIS A 64 11.76 -7.96 21.70
CA HIS A 64 11.97 -8.45 23.06
C HIS A 64 11.05 -7.73 24.06
N GLY A 65 10.20 -8.49 24.75
CA GLY A 65 9.30 -7.98 25.78
C GLY A 65 8.07 -7.25 25.23
N ALA A 66 7.33 -6.58 26.11
CA ALA A 66 6.20 -5.74 25.73
C ALA A 66 6.72 -4.36 25.30
N GLY A 67 6.34 -3.92 24.10
CA GLY A 67 6.71 -2.60 23.58
C GLY A 67 5.49 -1.78 23.18
N VAL A 68 5.54 -0.48 23.45
CA VAL A 68 4.50 0.48 23.07
C VAL A 68 5.12 1.50 22.12
N SER A 69 4.41 1.82 21.04
CA SER A 69 4.82 2.84 20.06
C SER A 69 3.67 3.81 19.86
N LEU A 70 3.96 5.11 20.03
CA LEU A 70 3.05 6.20 19.68
C LEU A 70 3.69 7.02 18.55
N PHE A 71 2.88 7.35 17.55
CA PHE A 71 3.28 8.22 16.45
C PHE A 71 2.08 9.04 15.98
N TYR A 72 2.36 10.18 15.36
CA TYR A 72 1.37 11.06 14.75
C TYR A 72 1.89 11.49 13.39
N GLN A 73 1.03 11.50 12.39
CA GLN A 73 1.32 11.87 11.01
C GLN A 73 0.15 12.74 10.54
N LYS A 74 0.46 13.91 9.96
CA LYS A 74 -0.51 14.94 9.60
C LYS A 74 -0.98 14.79 8.16
#